data_AF-A0A8G1M3G6-F1
#
_entry.id   AF-A0A8G1M3G6-F1
#
_cell.length_a   1.000
_cell.length_b   1.000
_cell.length_c   1.000
_cell.angle_alpha   90.00
_cell.angle_beta   90.00
_cell.angle_gamma   90.00
#
_symmetry.space_group_name_H-M   'P 1'
#
loop_
_entity.id
_entity.type
_entity.pdbx_description
1 polymer ?
#
loop_
_entity_poly.entity_id
_entity_poly.type
_entity_poly.pdbx_seq_one_letter_code
_entity_poly.pdbx_strand_id
1 'polypeptide(L)' 'MAQDGNAAIVHYTARLYDIDESSCVVDTTDSVVAKEYDIYNPYRDHGSLECELPLPTHLP' A
#
# COMPACT_ATOMS: atom_id res chain seq x y z
N MET A 1 -18.45 -2.92 -2.52
CA MET A 1 -17.94 -2.20 -1.34
C MET A 1 -17.46 -3.25 -0.35
N ALA A 2 -16.30 -3.07 0.28
CA ALA A 2 -15.88 -3.96 1.35
C ALA A 2 -16.75 -3.70 2.59
N GLN A 3 -17.06 -4.75 3.35
CA GLN A 3 -17.90 -4.66 4.55
C GLN A 3 -17.01 -4.43 5.77
N ASP A 4 -17.42 -3.50 6.63
CA ASP A 4 -16.72 -3.20 7.89
C ASP A 4 -16.55 -4.46 8.74
N GLY A 5 -15.39 -4.61 9.39
CA GLY A 5 -15.07 -5.75 10.26
C GLY A 5 -14.68 -7.04 9.53
N ASN A 6 -14.70 -7.08 8.19
CA ASN A 6 -14.14 -8.19 7.43
C ASN A 6 -12.65 -7.98 7.13
N ALA A 7 -11.90 -9.08 7.10
CA ALA A 7 -10.53 -9.09 6.58
C ALA A 7 -10.55 -8.71 5.09
N ALA A 8 -9.72 -7.73 4.74
CA ALA A 8 -9.50 -7.29 3.37
C ALA A 8 -8.09 -7.67 2.94
N ILE A 9 -7.98 -8.17 1.71
CA ILE A 9 -6.72 -8.41 1.03
C ILE A 9 -6.43 -7.17 0.19
N VAL A 10 -5.33 -6.47 0.50
CA VAL A 10 -4.94 -5.22 -0.14
C VAL A 10 -3.67 -5.41 -0.95
N HIS A 11 -3.72 -4.98 -2.22
CA HIS A 11 -2.56 -4.74 -3.06
C HIS A 11 -2.47 -3.24 -3.33
N TYR A 12 -1.31 -2.63 -3.14
CA TYR A 12 -1.13 -1.20 -3.35
C TYR A 12 0.25 -0.84 -3.91
N THR A 13 0.32 0.35 -4.51
CA THR A 13 1.56 1.05 -4.84
C THR A 13 1.34 2.53 -4.50
N ALA A 14 2.12 3.05 -3.56
CA ALA A 14 2.04 4.44 -3.11
C ALA A 14 3.04 5.31 -3.90
N ARG A 15 2.56 6.44 -4.40
CA ARG A 15 3.35 7.42 -5.15
C ARG A 15 3.26 8.78 -4.48
N LEU A 16 4.41 9.42 -4.27
CA LEU A 16 4.47 10.83 -3.94
C LEU A 16 4.49 11.62 -5.25
N TYR A 17 3.56 12.57 -5.35
CA TYR A 17 3.52 13.55 -6.41
C TYR A 17 4.08 14.85 -5.86
N ASP A 18 5.27 15.21 -6.32
CA ASP A 18 5.77 16.57 -6.19
C ASP A 18 5.30 17.39 -7.40
N ILE A 19 5.04 18.68 -7.21
CA ILE A 19 4.61 19.57 -8.30
C ILE A 19 5.75 19.83 -9.29
N ASP A 20 7.00 19.74 -8.81
CA ASP A 20 8.21 20.08 -9.57
C ASP A 20 9.01 18.85 -10.04
N GLU A 21 8.73 17.65 -9.50
CA GLU A 21 9.45 16.42 -9.84
C GLU A 21 8.53 15.29 -10.34
N SER A 22 9.11 14.36 -11.11
CA SER A 22 8.41 13.15 -11.53
C SER A 22 7.96 12.32 -10.33
N SER A 23 6.70 11.86 -10.33
CA SER A 23 6.15 11.06 -9.23
C SER A 23 7.06 9.89 -8.86
N CYS A 24 7.42 9.78 -7.58
CA CYS A 24 8.29 8.73 -7.07
C CYS A 24 7.45 7.65 -6.36
N VAL A 25 7.71 6.37 -6.65
CA VAL A 25 7.14 5.26 -5.88
C VAL A 25 7.91 5.15 -4.58
N VAL A 26 7.20 5.25 -3.46
CA VAL A 26 7.81 5.19 -2.12
C VAL A 26 7.48 3.90 -1.38
N ASP A 27 6.42 3.21 -1.81
CA ASP A 27 5.96 2.00 -1.15
C ASP A 27 5.13 1.14 -2.12
N THR A 28 5.19 -0.18 -2.00
CA THR A 28 4.39 -1.11 -2.81
C THR A 28 4.34 -2.51 -2.19
N THR A 29 3.25 -3.23 -2.41
CA THR A 29 3.13 -4.66 -2.14
C THR A 29 3.73 -5.54 -3.25
N ASP A 30 4.07 -4.96 -4.40
CA ASP A 30 4.58 -5.68 -5.56
C ASP A 30 6.12 -5.69 -5.61
N SER A 31 6.71 -6.87 -5.42
CA SER A 31 8.17 -7.05 -5.44
C SER A 31 8.84 -6.66 -6.77
N VAL A 32 8.12 -6.75 -7.90
CA VAL A 32 8.62 -6.38 -9.22
C VAL A 32 8.73 -4.86 -9.30
N VAL A 33 7.68 -4.15 -8.89
CA VAL A 33 7.67 -2.68 -8.81
C VAL A 33 8.72 -2.20 -7.81
N ALA A 34 8.84 -2.85 -6.66
CA ALA A 34 9.84 -2.47 -5.66
C ALA A 34 11.28 -2.55 -6.21
N LYS A 35 11.57 -3.55 -7.07
CA LYS A 35 12.87 -3.69 -7.73
C LYS A 35 13.07 -2.68 -8.86
N GLU A 36 12.02 -2.41 -9.65
CA GLU A 36 12.05 -1.43 -10.74
C GLU A 36 12.38 -0.02 -10.23
N TYR A 37 11.83 0.36 -9.07
CA TYR A 37 12.01 1.67 -8.45
C TYR A 37 13.13 1.71 -7.40
N ASP A 38 13.94 0.65 -7.28
CA ASP A 38 15.08 0.55 -6.34
C ASP A 38 14.71 0.78 -4.85
N ILE A 39 13.51 0.36 -4.46
CA ILE A 39 13.00 0.41 -3.07
C ILE A 39 12.82 -0.99 -2.46
N TYR A 40 13.35 -2.02 -3.12
CA TYR A 40 13.20 -3.41 -2.67
C TYR A 40 13.94 -3.66 -1.36
N ASN A 41 13.18 -4.05 -0.33
CA ASN A 41 13.73 -4.53 0.93
C ASN A 41 13.58 -6.06 1.01
N PRO A 42 14.67 -6.84 1.15
CA PRO A 42 14.61 -8.30 1.25
C PRO A 42 14.01 -8.82 2.57
N TYR A 43 13.92 -7.97 3.59
CA TYR A 43 13.31 -8.32 4.88
C TYR A 43 11.81 -8.03 4.93
N ARG A 44 11.27 -7.41 3.88
CA ARG A 44 9.83 -7.18 3.75
C ARG A 44 9.20 -8.38 3.06
N ASP A 45 8.04 -8.80 3.57
CA ASP A 45 7.17 -9.71 2.84
C ASP A 45 6.43 -8.92 1.76
N HIS A 46 6.82 -9.15 0.51
CA HIS A 46 6.18 -8.52 -0.65
C HIS A 46 5.07 -9.45 -1.14
N GLY A 47 3.83 -9.05 -0.88
CA GLY A 47 2.63 -9.78 -1.22
C GLY A 47 1.39 -9.01 -0.79
N SER A 48 0.23 -9.61 -0.96
CA SER A 48 -1.00 -9.05 -0.43
C SER A 48 -0.91 -8.85 1.08
N LEU A 49 -1.41 -7.70 1.55
CA LEU A 49 -1.55 -7.44 2.97
C LEU A 49 -2.97 -7.74 3.41
N GLU A 50 -3.10 -8.53 4.48
CA GLU A 50 -4.36 -8.70 5.18
C GLU A 50 -4.52 -7.56 6.20
N CYS A 51 -5.61 -6.81 6.09
CA CYS A 51 -5.97 -5.81 7.11
C CYS A 51 -7.42 -5.98 7.55
N GLU A 52 -7.66 -5.73 8.83
CA GLU A 52 -9.03 -5.55 9.33
C GLU A 52 -9.46 -4.14 8.96
N LEU A 53 -10.58 -4.04 8.23
CA LEU A 53 -11.12 -2.73 7.90
C LEU A 53 -11.55 -2.03 9.19
N PRO A 54 -11.15 -0.76 9.39
CA PRO A 54 -11.48 -0.05 10.61
C PRO A 54 -12.99 -0.05 10.80
N LEU A 55 -13.43 -0.38 12.02
CA LEU A 55 -14.82 -0.19 12.41
C LEU A 55 -15.16 1.29 12.20
N PRO A 56 -16.38 1.62 11.75
CA PRO A 56 -16.80 3.00 11.58
C PRO A 56 -16.63 3.73 12.91
N THR A 57 -15.59 4.55 13.01
CA THR A 57 -15.46 5.48 14.11
C THR A 57 -16.52 6.54 13.85
N HIS A 58 -17.62 6.49 14.61
CA HIS A 58 -18.51 7.62 14.76
C HIS A 58 -17.67 8.80 15.28
N LEU A 59 -17.13 9.59 14.36
CA LEU A 59 -16.64 10.92 14.69
C LEU A 59 -17.88 11.77 14.95
N PRO A 60 -17.93 12.50 16.09
CA PRO A 60 -19.07 13.35 16.45
C PRO A 60 -19.31 14.46 15.44
#